data_AF-A0A2S6SL05-F1
#
_entry.id   AF-A0A2S6SL05-F1
#
_cell.length_a   1.000
_cell.length_b   1.000
_cell.length_c   1.000
_cell.angle_alpha   90.00
_cell.angle_beta   90.00
_cell.angle_gamma   90.00
#
_symmetry.space_group_name_H-M   'P 1'
#
loop_
_entity.id
_entity.type
_entity.pdbx_description
1 polymer ?
#
loop_
_entity_poly.entity_id
_entity_poly.type
_entity_poly.pdbx_seq_one_letter_code
_entity_poly.pdbx_strand_id
1 'polypeptide(L)'
;MDNGSLTFNDYKTLLDNKIIISKTFNLKQIQPSSIDLSLSNEGYEISSSFLSSNGKVKKKLNNFIKKKINIENGIKLKRNKTYLFKLNEKINLKRNLFGKCNPKSSTGRLDIFCRTIFDYCNEYENIPVGYSGNMYLEVTSRAFNIFIKAGESLNQMRIIKNNHNYLNDKMLLKFNKSNPIVFNSSNIPINPEISQGLKISVDLNDKNKISAYQAKNNAPTLFFEKIKKHRISDFWKPIKAKNNSILINPGSFYILKSKEKIKIPKSMAGEMIPYDTAIGDFRAHYAGFFDPGFGDNFGSHAVLEVRTSEVPFSLEDGQTIAKILYEKLNKIPSKTYGFQINSNYQNQNLALSKHFNILED
;
A
#
# COMPACT_ATOMS: atom_id res chain seq x y z
N MET A 1 -1.19 -2.88 27.74
CA MET A 1 -1.41 -2.72 26.28
C MET A 1 -1.69 -4.10 25.75
N ASP A 2 -2.92 -4.39 25.32
CA ASP A 2 -3.33 -5.73 24.86
C ASP A 2 -4.35 -5.69 23.70
N ASN A 3 -4.70 -4.49 23.24
CA ASN A 3 -5.71 -4.21 22.22
C ASN A 3 -5.09 -3.31 21.13
N GLY A 4 -5.49 -3.50 19.87
CA GLY A 4 -4.95 -2.75 18.73
C GLY A 4 -4.32 -3.67 17.69
N SER A 5 -3.59 -3.06 16.75
CA SER A 5 -2.94 -3.77 15.63
C SER A 5 -1.86 -4.72 16.14
N LEU A 6 -1.85 -5.95 15.60
CA LEU A 6 -0.90 -6.99 15.96
C LEU A 6 0.51 -6.68 15.43
N THR A 7 1.51 -7.22 16.11
CA THR A 7 2.93 -7.02 15.81
C THR A 7 3.60 -8.27 15.25
N PHE A 8 4.83 -8.12 14.77
CA PHE A 8 5.69 -9.20 14.26
C PHE A 8 5.63 -10.50 15.09
N ASN A 9 5.75 -10.40 16.42
CA ASN A 9 5.72 -11.57 17.30
C ASN A 9 4.34 -12.23 17.37
N ASP A 10 3.26 -11.44 17.27
CA ASP A 10 1.91 -12.00 17.25
C ASP A 10 1.68 -12.83 15.98
N TYR A 11 2.12 -12.35 14.81
CA TYR A 11 1.98 -13.10 13.57
C TYR A 11 2.71 -14.44 13.60
N LYS A 12 3.91 -14.50 14.22
CA LYS A 12 4.59 -15.77 14.49
C LYS A 12 3.70 -16.72 15.30
N THR A 13 3.17 -16.24 16.42
CA THR A 13 2.24 -17.01 17.25
C THR A 13 0.97 -17.44 16.50
N LEU A 14 0.44 -16.61 15.58
CA LEU A 14 -0.71 -16.99 14.75
C LEU A 14 -0.36 -18.09 13.74
N LEU A 15 0.85 -18.10 13.20
CA LEU A 15 1.33 -19.16 12.31
C LEU A 15 1.58 -20.47 13.07
N ASP A 16 2.28 -20.40 14.20
CA ASP A 16 2.58 -21.56 15.04
C ASP A 16 1.30 -22.27 15.52
N ASN A 17 0.28 -21.48 15.87
CA ASN A 17 -1.04 -21.99 16.27
C ASN A 17 -1.98 -22.33 15.11
N LYS A 18 -1.50 -22.28 13.86
CA LYS A 18 -2.30 -22.56 12.64
C LYS A 18 -3.57 -21.71 12.53
N ILE A 19 -3.54 -20.48 13.05
CA ILE A 19 -4.58 -19.46 12.83
C ILE A 19 -4.37 -18.83 11.45
N ILE A 20 -3.11 -18.57 11.08
CA ILE A 20 -2.72 -18.30 9.69
C ILE A 20 -2.10 -19.60 9.16
N ILE A 21 -2.61 -20.09 8.03
CA ILE A 21 -2.23 -21.37 7.44
C ILE A 21 -1.70 -21.09 6.04
N SER A 22 -0.44 -21.44 5.77
CA SER A 22 0.16 -21.37 4.43
C SER A 22 1.17 -22.50 4.29
N LYS A 23 1.16 -23.17 3.12
CA LYS A 23 2.09 -24.29 2.84
C LYS A 23 3.50 -23.81 2.49
N THR A 24 3.61 -22.60 1.94
CA THR A 24 4.86 -22.05 1.37
C THR A 24 5.22 -20.73 2.07
N PHE A 25 5.15 -20.72 3.39
CA PHE A 25 5.37 -19.52 4.18
C PHE A 25 6.86 -19.18 4.32
N ASN A 26 7.21 -17.91 4.18
CA ASN A 26 8.54 -17.38 4.46
C ASN A 26 8.48 -16.35 5.59
N LEU A 27 9.34 -16.47 6.60
CA LEU A 27 9.42 -15.51 7.71
C LEU A 27 9.64 -14.05 7.27
N LYS A 28 10.21 -13.82 6.08
CA LYS A 28 10.37 -12.48 5.49
C LYS A 28 9.04 -11.83 5.08
N GLN A 29 7.94 -12.60 5.01
CA GLN A 29 6.59 -12.06 4.78
C GLN A 29 6.07 -11.27 5.97
N ILE A 30 6.53 -11.57 7.20
CA ILE A 30 6.08 -10.85 8.40
C ILE A 30 6.80 -9.49 8.45
N GLN A 31 6.00 -8.42 8.40
CA GLN A 31 6.43 -7.04 8.61
C GLN A 31 6.24 -6.66 10.09
N PRO A 32 6.71 -5.48 10.54
CA PRO A 32 6.55 -5.03 11.93
C PRO A 32 5.11 -5.09 12.45
N SER A 33 4.13 -4.74 11.60
CA SER A 33 2.70 -4.65 11.97
C SER A 33 1.74 -5.24 10.92
N SER A 34 2.25 -5.98 9.94
CA SER A 34 1.45 -6.61 8.88
C SER A 34 2.12 -7.89 8.40
N ILE A 35 1.45 -8.63 7.52
CA ILE A 35 1.98 -9.82 6.85
C ILE A 35 1.70 -9.74 5.35
N ASP A 36 2.72 -9.98 4.53
CA ASP A 36 2.60 -10.04 3.07
C ASP A 36 1.82 -11.29 2.66
N LEU A 37 0.87 -11.11 1.73
CA LEU A 37 0.03 -12.17 1.18
C LEU A 37 0.59 -12.61 -0.17
N SER A 38 0.81 -13.91 -0.35
CA SER A 38 1.46 -14.46 -1.54
C SER A 38 0.45 -15.11 -2.49
N LEU A 39 0.66 -14.94 -3.78
CA LEU A 39 -0.20 -15.52 -4.81
C LEU A 39 0.00 -17.04 -4.88
N SER A 40 -1.09 -17.81 -4.89
CA SER A 40 -1.03 -19.24 -5.21
C SER A 40 -0.88 -19.47 -6.72
N ASN A 41 -0.73 -20.72 -7.12
CA ASN A 41 -0.75 -21.09 -8.54
C ASN A 41 -2.14 -20.95 -9.20
N GLU A 42 -3.22 -20.84 -8.43
CA GLU A 42 -4.60 -20.77 -8.92
C GLU A 42 -5.01 -19.33 -9.24
N GLY A 43 -5.23 -19.04 -10.54
CA GLY A 43 -5.66 -17.73 -11.04
C GLY A 43 -6.73 -17.79 -12.13
N TYR A 44 -7.35 -16.64 -12.39
CA TYR A 44 -8.44 -16.49 -13.35
C TYR A 44 -8.37 -15.12 -14.03
N GLU A 45 -8.57 -15.04 -15.35
CA GLU A 45 -9.00 -13.79 -16.01
C GLU A 45 -10.51 -13.68 -15.84
N ILE A 46 -10.99 -12.55 -15.33
CA ILE A 46 -12.42 -12.34 -15.05
C ILE A 46 -13.02 -11.24 -15.92
N SER A 47 -14.32 -11.34 -16.19
CA SER A 47 -15.04 -10.35 -16.99
C SER A 47 -15.34 -9.06 -16.24
N SER A 48 -15.51 -9.14 -14.91
CA SER A 48 -15.90 -8.01 -14.06
C SER A 48 -15.53 -8.28 -12.60
N SER A 49 -15.25 -7.21 -11.85
CA SER A 49 -15.10 -7.25 -10.39
C SER A 49 -16.40 -7.69 -9.70
N PHE A 50 -16.29 -8.31 -8.53
CA PHE A 50 -17.45 -8.74 -7.74
C PHE A 50 -17.14 -8.90 -6.25
N LEU A 51 -18.19 -8.82 -5.43
CA LEU A 51 -18.18 -9.16 -4.00
C LEU A 51 -18.98 -10.44 -3.75
N SER A 52 -18.73 -11.15 -2.66
CA SER A 52 -19.34 -12.47 -2.38
C SER A 52 -20.15 -12.49 -1.09
N SER A 53 -21.13 -11.57 -0.95
CA SER A 53 -21.94 -11.43 0.27
C SER A 53 -22.72 -12.68 0.67
N ASN A 54 -23.27 -13.42 -0.30
CA ASN A 54 -24.20 -14.52 -0.05
C ASN A 54 -23.60 -15.91 -0.35
N GLY A 55 -22.27 -16.06 -0.30
CA GLY A 55 -21.64 -17.34 -0.61
C GLY A 55 -20.12 -17.32 -0.66
N LYS A 56 -19.56 -18.48 -1.03
CA LYS A 56 -18.12 -18.61 -1.29
C LYS A 56 -17.74 -17.90 -2.59
N VAL A 57 -16.60 -17.20 -2.58
CA VAL A 57 -16.01 -16.50 -3.74
C VAL A 57 -15.90 -17.46 -4.92
N LYS A 58 -15.38 -18.67 -4.70
CA LYS A 58 -15.21 -19.68 -5.76
C LYS A 58 -16.53 -20.10 -6.42
N LYS A 59 -17.65 -20.10 -5.70
CA LYS A 59 -18.97 -20.40 -6.27
C LYS A 59 -19.45 -19.26 -7.16
N LYS A 60 -19.33 -18.01 -6.68
CA LYS A 60 -19.75 -16.82 -7.43
C LYS A 60 -18.85 -16.53 -8.64
N LEU A 61 -17.57 -16.84 -8.53
CA LEU A 61 -16.57 -16.71 -9.58
C LEU A 61 -16.98 -17.39 -10.89
N ASN A 62 -17.68 -18.53 -10.83
CA ASN A 62 -18.10 -19.27 -12.03
C ASN A 62 -18.88 -18.43 -13.05
N ASN A 63 -19.57 -17.37 -12.60
CA ASN A 63 -20.35 -16.47 -13.45
C ASN A 63 -19.47 -15.46 -14.21
N PHE A 64 -18.20 -15.32 -13.85
CA PHE A 64 -17.31 -14.26 -14.32
C PHE A 64 -16.00 -14.77 -14.96
N ILE A 65 -15.75 -16.08 -14.95
CA ILE A 65 -14.52 -16.65 -15.52
C ILE A 65 -14.49 -16.45 -17.03
N LYS A 66 -13.48 -15.75 -17.53
CA LYS A 66 -13.10 -15.77 -18.95
C LYS A 66 -12.09 -16.87 -19.26
N LYS A 67 -11.09 -17.03 -18.39
CA LYS A 67 -10.01 -18.00 -18.58
C LYS A 67 -9.47 -18.46 -17.22
N LYS A 68 -9.27 -19.77 -17.06
CA LYS A 68 -8.49 -20.33 -15.94
C LYS A 68 -7.00 -20.20 -16.22
N ILE A 69 -6.23 -19.88 -15.20
CA ILE A 69 -4.81 -19.58 -15.32
C ILE A 69 -4.04 -20.33 -14.22
N ASN A 70 -2.96 -21.00 -14.61
CA ASN A 70 -1.94 -21.47 -13.68
C ASN A 70 -0.75 -20.49 -13.75
N ILE A 71 -0.32 -19.94 -12.62
CA ILE A 71 0.78 -18.97 -12.55
C ILE A 71 2.09 -19.52 -11.95
N GLU A 72 2.21 -20.84 -11.83
CA GLU A 72 3.42 -21.50 -11.32
C GLU A 72 4.70 -21.07 -12.08
N ASN A 73 4.65 -21.09 -13.42
CA ASN A 73 5.74 -20.60 -14.27
C ASN A 73 5.62 -19.10 -14.64
N GLY A 74 4.63 -18.42 -14.06
CA GLY A 74 4.33 -17.03 -14.31
C GLY A 74 3.45 -16.74 -15.51
N ILE A 75 2.91 -15.53 -15.51
CA ILE A 75 2.01 -15.03 -16.54
C ILE A 75 2.24 -13.54 -16.78
N LYS A 76 1.84 -13.10 -17.98
CA LYS A 76 1.75 -11.67 -18.29
C LYS A 76 0.35 -11.15 -17.99
N LEU A 77 0.21 -10.33 -16.96
CA LEU A 77 -0.94 -9.47 -16.73
C LEU A 77 -0.95 -8.36 -17.78
N LYS A 78 -1.96 -8.36 -18.64
CA LYS A 78 -2.12 -7.29 -19.62
C LYS A 78 -2.74 -6.06 -18.94
N ARG A 79 -2.33 -4.86 -19.36
CA ARG A 79 -2.90 -3.60 -18.89
C ARG A 79 -4.43 -3.61 -19.02
N ASN A 80 -5.10 -3.08 -18.01
CA ASN A 80 -6.55 -2.92 -17.92
C ASN A 80 -7.35 -4.23 -18.02
N LYS A 81 -6.70 -5.38 -17.89
CA LYS A 81 -7.38 -6.66 -17.66
C LYS A 81 -7.41 -6.98 -16.17
N THR A 82 -8.53 -7.52 -15.72
CA THR A 82 -8.74 -7.93 -14.33
C THR A 82 -8.52 -9.43 -14.17
N TYR A 83 -7.76 -9.76 -13.13
CA TYR A 83 -7.43 -11.12 -12.77
C TYR A 83 -7.84 -11.37 -11.32
N LEU A 84 -8.21 -12.60 -10.99
CA LEU A 84 -8.45 -13.04 -9.62
C LEU A 84 -7.47 -14.17 -9.29
N PHE A 85 -6.70 -14.01 -8.23
CA PHE A 85 -5.79 -15.05 -7.73
C PHE A 85 -6.25 -15.52 -6.37
N LYS A 86 -6.21 -16.82 -6.14
CA LYS A 86 -6.28 -17.34 -4.77
C LYS A 86 -4.96 -17.05 -4.07
N LEU A 87 -5.01 -16.64 -2.80
CA LEU A 87 -3.82 -16.45 -1.97
C LEU A 87 -3.39 -17.77 -1.32
N ASN A 88 -2.09 -17.94 -1.06
CA ASN A 88 -1.58 -19.13 -0.36
C ASN A 88 -2.01 -19.16 1.10
N GLU A 89 -2.15 -17.98 1.72
CA GLU A 89 -2.59 -17.85 3.09
C GLU A 89 -4.11 -18.06 3.21
N LYS A 90 -4.49 -18.94 4.14
CA LYS A 90 -5.85 -19.09 4.67
C LYS A 90 -5.84 -18.64 6.14
N ILE A 91 -6.93 -18.06 6.61
CA ILE A 91 -7.05 -17.66 8.02
C ILE A 91 -8.21 -18.38 8.72
N ASN A 92 -8.07 -18.53 10.04
CA ASN A 92 -9.06 -19.08 10.96
C ASN A 92 -9.09 -18.23 12.24
N LEU A 93 -9.54 -16.98 12.12
CA LEU A 93 -9.45 -15.99 13.18
C LEU A 93 -10.38 -16.32 14.36
N LYS A 94 -9.94 -15.99 15.57
CA LYS A 94 -10.78 -16.01 16.77
C LYS A 94 -11.74 -14.82 16.77
N ARG A 95 -12.84 -14.90 17.55
CA ARG A 95 -13.87 -13.84 17.65
C ARG A 95 -13.37 -12.48 18.12
N ASN A 96 -12.17 -12.41 18.67
CA ASN A 96 -11.54 -11.16 19.09
C ASN A 96 -10.55 -10.59 18.07
N LEU A 97 -10.46 -11.19 16.88
CA LEU A 97 -9.58 -10.78 15.80
C LEU A 97 -10.38 -10.45 14.55
N PHE A 98 -9.98 -9.37 13.89
CA PHE A 98 -10.45 -8.91 12.59
C PHE A 98 -9.28 -8.18 11.91
N GLY A 99 -9.48 -7.55 10.77
CA GLY A 99 -8.37 -6.84 10.13
C GLY A 99 -8.71 -6.15 8.84
N LYS A 100 -7.65 -5.68 8.17
CA LYS A 100 -7.72 -5.04 6.86
C LYS A 100 -6.61 -5.56 5.96
N CYS A 101 -6.79 -5.44 4.65
CA CYS A 101 -5.75 -5.58 3.65
C CYS A 101 -5.47 -4.24 2.99
N ASN A 102 -4.23 -4.02 2.55
CA ASN A 102 -3.86 -2.87 1.73
C ASN A 102 -2.73 -3.24 0.78
N PRO A 103 -2.72 -2.70 -0.46
CA PRO A 103 -1.63 -2.94 -1.39
C PRO A 103 -0.27 -2.66 -0.76
N LYS A 104 0.74 -3.44 -1.16
CA LYS A 104 2.11 -3.10 -0.78
C LYS A 104 2.52 -1.81 -1.48
N SER A 105 3.37 -1.01 -0.82
CA SER A 105 3.88 0.23 -1.41
C SER A 105 4.66 0.02 -2.74
N SER A 106 5.24 -1.16 -2.98
CA SER A 106 5.82 -1.50 -4.30
C SER A 106 4.76 -1.70 -5.40
N THR A 107 3.56 -2.13 -5.01
CA THR A 107 2.40 -2.41 -5.87
C THR A 107 1.73 -1.10 -6.30
N GLY A 108 1.52 -0.18 -5.34
CA GLY A 108 1.01 1.17 -5.62
C GLY A 108 1.90 1.93 -6.59
N ARG A 109 3.22 1.96 -6.37
CA ARG A 109 4.21 2.56 -7.29
C ARG A 109 4.30 1.92 -8.68
N LEU A 110 3.61 0.81 -8.94
CA LEU A 110 3.48 0.23 -10.27
C LEU A 110 2.07 0.38 -10.85
N ASP A 111 1.21 1.12 -10.15
CA ASP A 111 -0.18 1.35 -10.53
C ASP A 111 -0.92 0.05 -10.79
N ILE A 112 -0.67 -0.90 -9.87
CA ILE A 112 -1.36 -2.19 -9.81
C ILE A 112 -2.48 -2.04 -8.80
N PHE A 113 -3.70 -2.04 -9.30
CA PHE A 113 -4.90 -2.01 -8.49
C PHE A 113 -5.19 -3.40 -7.94
N CYS A 114 -5.29 -3.50 -6.61
CA CYS A 114 -5.49 -4.75 -5.90
C CYS A 114 -6.65 -4.60 -4.90
N ARG A 115 -7.49 -5.62 -4.76
CA ARG A 115 -8.51 -5.70 -3.69
C ARG A 115 -8.66 -7.12 -3.19
N THR A 116 -8.57 -7.34 -1.87
CA THR A 116 -8.82 -8.66 -1.29
C THR A 116 -10.32 -8.91 -1.20
N ILE A 117 -10.75 -10.13 -1.53
CA ILE A 117 -12.13 -10.60 -1.44
C ILE A 117 -12.18 -11.80 -0.50
N PHE A 118 -13.21 -11.84 0.33
CA PHE A 118 -13.47 -12.89 1.30
C PHE A 118 -14.82 -13.57 1.03
N ASP A 119 -14.93 -14.83 1.44
CA ASP A 119 -16.21 -15.55 1.43
C ASP A 119 -17.22 -14.83 2.34
N TYR A 120 -18.49 -14.76 1.93
CA TYR A 120 -19.60 -14.17 2.71
C TYR A 120 -19.40 -12.70 3.12
N CYS A 121 -18.71 -11.90 2.30
CA CYS A 121 -18.40 -10.49 2.58
C CYS A 121 -18.92 -9.56 1.48
N ASN A 122 -19.43 -8.40 1.89
CA ASN A 122 -19.95 -7.33 1.04
C ASN A 122 -19.00 -6.12 0.95
N GLU A 123 -17.80 -6.23 1.50
CA GLU A 123 -16.76 -5.20 1.46
C GLU A 123 -15.44 -5.82 0.99
N TYR A 124 -14.69 -5.07 0.19
CA TYR A 124 -13.32 -5.44 -0.15
C TYR A 124 -12.40 -5.13 1.03
N GLU A 125 -11.31 -5.88 1.13
CA GLU A 125 -10.16 -5.59 2.01
C GLU A 125 -10.42 -5.65 3.52
N ASN A 126 -11.66 -5.51 3.98
CA ASN A 126 -12.05 -5.67 5.37
C ASN A 126 -12.19 -7.16 5.72
N ILE A 127 -11.39 -7.62 6.66
CA ILE A 127 -11.45 -8.97 7.20
C ILE A 127 -12.46 -8.97 8.36
N PRO A 128 -13.56 -9.74 8.27
CA PRO A 128 -14.57 -9.78 9.31
C PRO A 128 -14.04 -10.34 10.64
N VAL A 129 -14.74 -9.99 11.72
CA VAL A 129 -14.51 -10.58 13.05
C VAL A 129 -14.62 -12.10 12.99
N GLY A 130 -13.58 -12.80 13.45
CA GLY A 130 -13.55 -14.26 13.51
C GLY A 130 -13.61 -14.95 12.14
N TYR A 131 -13.24 -14.25 11.07
CA TYR A 131 -13.29 -14.81 9.72
C TYR A 131 -12.44 -16.09 9.58
N SER A 132 -13.03 -17.12 8.96
CA SER A 132 -12.37 -18.39 8.68
C SER A 132 -12.62 -18.80 7.24
N GLY A 133 -11.57 -18.83 6.41
CA GLY A 133 -11.74 -19.06 4.99
C GLY A 133 -10.53 -18.72 4.13
N ASN A 134 -10.67 -19.00 2.84
CA ASN A 134 -9.66 -18.65 1.84
C ASN A 134 -9.77 -17.16 1.50
N MET A 135 -8.66 -16.58 1.08
CA MET A 135 -8.62 -15.20 0.61
C MET A 135 -8.28 -15.18 -0.88
N TYR A 136 -8.84 -14.20 -1.60
CA TYR A 136 -8.60 -14.00 -3.03
C TYR A 136 -8.20 -12.56 -3.28
N LEU A 137 -7.32 -12.35 -4.25
CA LEU A 137 -6.85 -11.03 -4.64
C LEU A 137 -7.29 -10.73 -6.07
N GLU A 138 -8.16 -9.74 -6.20
CA GLU A 138 -8.44 -9.10 -7.49
C GLU A 138 -7.26 -8.19 -7.86
N VAL A 139 -6.76 -8.28 -9.09
CA VAL A 139 -5.58 -7.56 -9.57
C VAL A 139 -5.87 -6.98 -10.96
N THR A 140 -5.62 -5.69 -11.14
CA THR A 140 -5.66 -5.01 -12.44
C THR A 140 -4.44 -4.09 -12.55
N SER A 141 -3.52 -4.38 -13.46
CA SER A 141 -2.42 -3.44 -13.74
C SER A 141 -2.87 -2.36 -14.72
N ARG A 142 -2.61 -1.09 -14.42
CA ARG A 142 -3.10 0.05 -15.21
C ARG A 142 -1.98 0.76 -15.97
N ALA A 143 -0.80 0.94 -15.37
CA ALA A 143 0.33 1.60 -16.03
C ALA A 143 1.09 0.69 -16.98
N PHE A 144 1.39 -0.56 -16.59
CA PHE A 144 2.32 -1.41 -17.32
C PHE A 144 1.77 -2.82 -17.52
N ASN A 145 2.27 -3.54 -18.52
CA ASN A 145 2.08 -4.98 -18.51
C ASN A 145 3.04 -5.57 -17.48
N ILE A 146 2.58 -6.49 -16.63
CA ILE A 146 3.38 -7.08 -15.55
C ILE A 146 3.53 -8.57 -15.78
N PHE A 147 4.75 -9.10 -15.73
CA PHE A 147 4.99 -10.53 -15.61
C PHE A 147 5.13 -10.89 -14.12
N ILE A 148 4.25 -11.77 -13.65
CA ILE A 148 4.09 -12.15 -12.23
C ILE A 148 4.11 -13.68 -12.10
N LYS A 149 4.62 -14.22 -10.99
CA LYS A 149 4.67 -15.65 -10.65
C LYS A 149 3.95 -15.98 -9.34
N ALA A 150 3.63 -17.26 -9.15
CA ALA A 150 3.23 -17.79 -7.85
C ALA A 150 4.29 -17.46 -6.78
N GLY A 151 3.83 -17.21 -5.55
CA GLY A 151 4.67 -16.85 -4.40
C GLY A 151 4.97 -15.35 -4.29
N GLU A 152 4.78 -14.56 -5.35
CA GLU A 152 4.94 -13.11 -5.27
C GLU A 152 3.83 -12.47 -4.43
N SER A 153 4.14 -11.36 -3.77
CA SER A 153 3.21 -10.62 -2.92
C SER A 153 2.94 -9.22 -3.46
N LEU A 154 1.67 -8.98 -3.78
CA LEU A 154 1.15 -7.67 -4.18
C LEU A 154 0.40 -6.96 -3.04
N ASN A 155 -0.09 -7.74 -2.07
CA ASN A 155 -0.95 -7.26 -0.99
C ASN A 155 -0.42 -7.66 0.37
N GLN A 156 -0.92 -7.02 1.43
CA GLN A 156 -0.57 -7.32 2.81
C GLN A 156 -1.80 -7.20 3.72
N MET A 157 -1.79 -7.92 4.84
CA MET A 157 -2.86 -7.97 5.84
C MET A 157 -2.36 -7.39 7.16
N ARG A 158 -3.20 -6.59 7.81
CA ARG A 158 -3.04 -6.15 9.21
C ARG A 158 -4.20 -6.68 10.05
N ILE A 159 -3.90 -7.52 11.03
CA ILE A 159 -4.85 -8.06 12.00
C ILE A 159 -4.88 -7.18 13.24
N ILE A 160 -6.07 -6.99 13.81
CA ILE A 160 -6.36 -6.15 14.96
C ILE A 160 -7.00 -7.01 16.05
N LYS A 161 -6.58 -6.81 17.30
CA LYS A 161 -7.12 -7.49 18.48
C LYS A 161 -8.07 -6.57 19.24
N ASN A 162 -9.28 -7.08 19.51
CA ASN A 162 -10.38 -6.44 20.23
C ASN A 162 -10.91 -5.16 19.55
N ASN A 163 -10.17 -4.06 19.58
CA ASN A 163 -10.63 -2.76 19.09
C ASN A 163 -9.62 -2.11 18.14
N HIS A 164 -10.14 -1.43 17.11
CA HIS A 164 -9.34 -0.60 16.21
C HIS A 164 -9.13 0.77 16.84
N ASN A 165 -7.97 0.97 17.47
CA ASN A 165 -7.71 2.16 18.28
C ASN A 165 -6.96 3.24 17.49
N TYR A 166 -7.67 3.96 16.63
CA TYR A 166 -7.13 5.18 16.02
C TYR A 166 -6.97 6.30 17.06
N LEU A 167 -5.93 7.12 16.88
CA LEU A 167 -5.79 8.36 17.63
C LEU A 167 -6.68 9.42 16.99
N ASN A 168 -7.55 10.03 17.79
CA ASN A 168 -8.22 11.26 17.37
C ASN A 168 -7.23 12.44 17.35
N ASP A 169 -7.65 13.54 16.73
CA ASP A 169 -6.81 14.72 16.50
C ASP A 169 -6.20 15.28 17.81
N LYS A 170 -6.99 15.34 18.89
CA LYS A 170 -6.52 15.84 20.20
C LYS A 170 -5.42 14.93 20.77
N MET A 171 -5.58 13.62 20.66
CA MET A 171 -4.58 12.65 21.12
C MET A 171 -3.30 12.73 20.27
N LEU A 172 -3.43 12.87 18.96
CA LEU A 172 -2.29 12.96 18.04
C LEU A 172 -1.50 14.26 18.25
N LEU A 173 -2.19 15.40 18.39
CA LEU A 173 -1.58 16.69 18.74
C LEU A 173 -0.86 16.62 20.09
N LYS A 174 -1.50 16.02 21.12
CA LYS A 174 -0.87 15.82 22.43
C LYS A 174 0.39 14.97 22.32
N PHE A 175 0.35 13.90 21.53
CA PHE A 175 1.52 13.04 21.30
C PHE A 175 2.66 13.82 20.60
N ASN A 176 2.33 14.60 19.55
CA ASN A 176 3.30 15.39 18.80
C ASN A 176 4.10 16.38 19.66
N LYS A 177 3.46 17.01 20.67
CA LYS A 177 4.12 17.98 21.57
C LYS A 177 5.35 17.41 22.27
N SER A 178 5.31 16.13 22.65
CA SER A 178 6.43 15.46 23.32
C SER A 178 7.27 14.60 22.37
N ASN A 179 6.69 14.19 21.25
CA ASN A 179 7.32 13.29 20.28
C ASN A 179 6.97 13.79 18.87
N PRO A 180 7.78 14.68 18.27
CA PRO A 180 7.50 15.20 16.94
C PRO A 180 7.28 14.08 15.91
N ILE A 181 6.15 14.16 15.20
CA ILE A 181 5.77 13.21 14.15
C ILE A 181 5.93 13.78 12.73
N VAL A 182 6.18 15.09 12.61
CA VAL A 182 6.35 15.78 11.34
C VAL A 182 7.56 16.70 11.38
N PHE A 183 8.33 16.66 10.29
CA PHE A 183 9.54 17.45 10.09
C PHE A 183 9.53 18.09 8.69
N ASN A 184 10.24 19.20 8.54
CA ASN A 184 10.49 19.80 7.22
C ASN A 184 11.69 19.15 6.51
N SER A 185 11.99 19.60 5.29
CA SER A 185 13.14 19.13 4.49
C SER A 185 14.50 19.34 5.16
N SER A 186 14.61 20.30 6.08
CA SER A 186 15.81 20.57 6.89
C SER A 186 15.87 19.74 8.18
N ASN A 187 15.03 18.70 8.33
CA ASN A 187 14.95 17.83 9.51
C ASN A 187 14.48 18.53 10.79
N ILE A 188 13.88 19.72 10.68
CA ILE A 188 13.38 20.48 11.83
C ILE A 188 11.92 20.08 12.10
N PRO A 189 11.55 19.74 13.34
CA PRO A 189 10.15 19.56 13.73
C PRO A 189 9.28 20.74 13.32
N ILE A 190 8.12 20.48 12.73
CA ILE A 190 7.13 21.51 12.40
C ILE A 190 5.77 21.20 13.02
N ASN A 191 4.91 22.21 13.11
CA ASN A 191 3.54 22.01 13.57
C ASN A 191 2.77 21.19 12.51
N PRO A 192 2.22 20.03 12.87
CA PRO A 192 1.45 19.22 11.95
C PRO A 192 0.07 19.84 11.73
N GLU A 193 -0.42 19.82 10.49
CA GLU A 193 -1.83 20.10 10.22
C GLU A 193 -2.64 18.81 10.44
N ILE A 194 -3.51 18.80 11.44
CA ILE A 194 -4.28 17.62 11.84
C ILE A 194 -5.77 17.94 11.78
N SER A 195 -6.51 17.18 10.98
CA SER A 195 -7.97 17.26 10.88
C SER A 195 -8.52 15.92 10.36
N GLN A 196 -9.07 15.14 11.28
CA GLN A 196 -9.44 13.73 11.07
C GLN A 196 -8.24 12.91 10.59
N GLY A 197 -7.09 13.08 11.25
CA GLY A 197 -5.79 12.52 10.85
C GLY A 197 -4.78 13.58 10.43
N LEU A 198 -3.52 13.16 10.29
CA LEU A 198 -2.42 14.03 9.84
C LEU A 198 -2.57 14.34 8.35
N LYS A 199 -2.76 15.60 7.99
CA LYS A 199 -2.79 16.02 6.59
C LYS A 199 -1.38 15.99 5.99
N ILE A 200 -1.33 15.66 4.71
CA ILE A 200 -0.09 15.57 3.94
C ILE A 200 -0.28 16.35 2.65
N SER A 201 0.69 17.19 2.35
CA SER A 201 0.72 18.01 1.15
C SER A 201 1.80 17.54 0.18
N VAL A 202 1.66 17.94 -1.08
CA VAL A 202 2.63 17.60 -2.13
C VAL A 202 3.81 18.58 -2.15
N ASP A 203 5.02 18.07 -2.43
CA ASP A 203 6.21 18.90 -2.66
C ASP A 203 6.43 19.14 -4.17
N LEU A 204 6.27 20.38 -4.61
CA LEU A 204 6.54 20.83 -5.99
C LEU A 204 7.48 22.06 -6.03
N ASN A 205 8.15 22.39 -4.91
CA ASN A 205 8.90 23.65 -4.78
C ASN A 205 10.33 23.61 -5.38
N ASP A 206 10.80 22.47 -5.88
CA ASP A 206 12.16 22.35 -6.42
C ASP A 206 12.19 22.40 -7.95
N LYS A 207 12.39 23.62 -8.51
CA LYS A 207 12.39 23.88 -9.97
C LYS A 207 13.51 23.15 -10.73
N ASN A 208 14.62 22.83 -10.06
CA ASN A 208 15.79 22.24 -10.71
C ASN A 208 15.84 20.71 -10.61
N LYS A 209 15.06 20.12 -9.68
CA LYS A 209 14.96 18.68 -9.49
C LYS A 209 13.70 18.09 -10.11
N ILE A 210 13.73 16.77 -10.29
CA ILE A 210 12.57 15.99 -10.69
C ILE A 210 11.55 16.06 -9.54
N SER A 211 10.36 16.58 -9.83
CA SER A 211 9.27 16.72 -8.85
C SER A 211 8.31 15.53 -8.90
N ALA A 212 8.20 14.87 -10.06
CA ALA A 212 7.34 13.70 -10.24
C ALA A 212 7.87 12.76 -11.33
N TYR A 213 7.37 11.52 -11.34
CA TYR A 213 7.52 10.59 -12.45
C TYR A 213 6.16 10.27 -13.05
N GLN A 214 6.01 10.46 -14.36
CA GLN A 214 4.81 10.05 -15.11
C GLN A 214 5.05 8.68 -15.77
N ALA A 215 4.15 7.73 -15.58
CA ALA A 215 4.23 6.44 -16.26
C ALA A 215 4.09 6.61 -17.78
N LYS A 216 4.94 5.93 -18.55
CA LYS A 216 4.85 5.88 -20.01
C LYS A 216 3.74 4.93 -20.46
N ASN A 217 3.00 5.33 -21.50
CA ASN A 217 1.96 4.48 -22.08
C ASN A 217 2.54 3.25 -22.81
N ASN A 218 3.67 3.40 -23.49
CA ASN A 218 4.29 2.35 -24.29
C ASN A 218 5.57 1.82 -23.62
N ALA A 219 5.43 1.28 -22.42
CA ALA A 219 6.53 0.65 -21.69
C ALA A 219 6.64 -0.85 -22.03
N PRO A 220 7.84 -1.46 -21.91
CA PRO A 220 8.00 -2.91 -22.02
C PRO A 220 7.29 -3.63 -20.87
N THR A 221 7.32 -4.97 -20.89
CA THR A 221 6.74 -5.76 -19.80
C THR A 221 7.66 -5.70 -18.57
N LEU A 222 7.12 -5.28 -17.42
CA LEU A 222 7.85 -5.29 -16.16
C LEU A 222 7.82 -6.70 -15.55
N PHE A 223 8.98 -7.28 -15.29
CA PHE A 223 9.11 -8.56 -14.60
C PHE A 223 9.20 -8.33 -13.09
N PHE A 224 8.16 -8.70 -12.34
CA PHE A 224 8.02 -8.37 -10.93
C PHE A 224 9.09 -9.03 -10.04
N GLU A 225 9.54 -10.25 -10.38
CA GLU A 225 10.62 -10.92 -9.65
C GLU A 225 11.97 -10.20 -9.75
N LYS A 226 12.16 -9.34 -10.76
CA LYS A 226 13.45 -8.69 -11.04
C LYS A 226 13.57 -7.36 -10.30
N ILE A 227 14.23 -7.42 -9.14
CA ILE A 227 14.53 -6.26 -8.27
C ILE A 227 15.75 -5.48 -8.80
N LYS A 228 15.64 -4.15 -8.91
CA LYS A 228 16.68 -3.25 -9.45
C LYS A 228 17.25 -3.67 -10.82
N LYS A 229 16.41 -4.17 -11.71
CA LYS A 229 16.82 -4.65 -13.06
C LYS A 229 16.12 -3.93 -14.21
N HIS A 230 15.14 -3.08 -13.93
CA HIS A 230 14.42 -2.30 -14.94
C HIS A 230 15.00 -0.90 -15.01
N ARG A 231 15.26 -0.39 -16.22
CA ARG A 231 15.72 0.99 -16.39
C ARG A 231 14.56 1.95 -16.17
N ILE A 232 14.81 3.06 -15.46
CA ILE A 232 13.76 4.03 -15.15
C ILE A 232 13.22 4.66 -16.44
N SER A 233 14.12 5.04 -17.34
CA SER A 233 13.81 5.68 -18.62
C SER A 233 12.94 4.83 -19.55
N ASP A 234 12.88 3.51 -19.41
CA ASP A 234 12.00 2.65 -20.22
C ASP A 234 10.52 2.75 -19.79
N PHE A 235 10.26 3.11 -18.52
CA PHE A 235 8.94 3.04 -17.91
C PHE A 235 8.40 4.40 -17.46
N TRP A 236 9.28 5.35 -17.13
CA TRP A 236 8.92 6.62 -16.52
C TRP A 236 9.46 7.80 -17.31
N LYS A 237 8.68 8.88 -17.34
CA LYS A 237 9.10 10.19 -17.80
C LYS A 237 9.30 11.08 -16.56
N PRO A 238 10.51 11.61 -16.32
CA PRO A 238 10.72 12.57 -15.24
C PRO A 238 10.01 13.88 -15.55
N ILE A 239 9.38 14.47 -14.55
CA ILE A 239 8.62 15.72 -14.63
C ILE A 239 9.23 16.72 -13.64
N LYS A 240 9.51 17.93 -14.12
CA LYS A 240 9.87 19.08 -13.28
C LYS A 240 8.67 20.00 -13.16
N ALA A 241 8.38 20.47 -11.94
CA ALA A 241 7.33 21.44 -11.71
C ALA A 241 7.64 22.77 -12.42
N LYS A 242 6.61 23.44 -12.93
CA LYS A 242 6.68 24.79 -13.49
C LYS A 242 5.84 25.70 -12.63
N ASN A 243 6.39 26.83 -12.18
CA ASN A 243 5.70 27.74 -11.26
C ASN A 243 5.11 27.03 -10.04
N ASN A 244 5.86 26.08 -9.48
CA ASN A 244 5.46 25.27 -8.33
C ASN A 244 4.16 24.47 -8.55
N SER A 245 3.84 24.17 -9.81
CA SER A 245 2.68 23.36 -10.17
C SER A 245 3.01 22.32 -11.25
N ILE A 246 2.15 21.30 -11.32
CA ILE A 246 2.13 20.31 -12.41
C ILE A 246 0.69 20.05 -12.86
N LEU A 247 0.52 19.80 -14.15
CA LEU A 247 -0.76 19.35 -14.69
C LEU A 247 -0.83 17.82 -14.68
N ILE A 248 -1.80 17.29 -13.94
CA ILE A 248 -2.11 15.86 -13.89
C ILE A 248 -3.16 15.57 -14.95
N ASN A 249 -2.78 14.81 -15.97
CA ASN A 249 -3.67 14.50 -17.09
C ASN A 249 -4.55 13.27 -16.81
N PRO A 250 -5.80 13.23 -17.29
CA PRO A 250 -6.67 12.05 -17.20
C PRO A 250 -6.01 10.81 -17.78
N GLY A 251 -6.24 9.67 -17.13
CA GLY A 251 -5.69 8.38 -17.57
C GLY A 251 -4.18 8.20 -17.37
N SER A 252 -3.43 9.24 -16.98
CA SER A 252 -2.01 9.13 -16.63
C SER A 252 -1.82 8.77 -15.15
N PHE A 253 -0.66 8.18 -14.85
CA PHE A 253 -0.26 7.83 -13.49
C PHE A 253 1.02 8.57 -13.12
N TYR A 254 1.03 9.17 -11.93
CA TYR A 254 2.15 9.94 -11.43
C TYR A 254 2.61 9.44 -10.06
N ILE A 255 3.92 9.46 -9.85
CA ILE A 255 4.53 9.28 -8.53
C ILE A 255 5.09 10.63 -8.09
N LEU A 256 4.68 11.04 -6.90
CA LEU A 256 5.07 12.27 -6.23
C LEU A 256 5.60 11.94 -4.83
N LYS A 257 5.99 12.97 -4.09
CA LYS A 257 6.34 12.85 -2.67
C LYS A 257 5.63 13.92 -1.85
N SER A 258 5.48 13.65 -0.57
CA SER A 258 4.97 14.62 0.39
C SER A 258 5.96 15.76 0.61
N LYS A 259 5.46 16.93 1.01
CA LYS A 259 6.26 18.05 1.51
C LYS A 259 6.77 17.79 2.92
N GLU A 260 5.92 17.16 3.73
CA GLU A 260 6.22 16.76 5.09
C GLU A 260 7.10 15.50 5.11
N LYS A 261 8.07 15.48 6.01
CA LYS A 261 8.75 14.24 6.43
C LYS A 261 8.01 13.68 7.64
N ILE A 262 7.56 12.44 7.52
CA ILE A 262 6.61 11.81 8.45
C ILE A 262 7.34 10.76 9.26
N LYS A 263 7.03 10.71 10.57
CA LYS A 263 7.50 9.68 11.49
C LYS A 263 6.31 8.90 12.04
N ILE A 264 6.41 7.57 11.98
CA ILE A 264 5.52 6.63 12.67
C ILE A 264 6.24 6.09 13.90
N PRO A 265 5.81 6.47 15.12
CA PRO A 265 6.41 5.98 16.36
C PRO A 265 6.40 4.46 16.46
N LYS A 266 7.37 3.88 17.19
CA LYS A 266 7.49 2.42 17.38
C LYS A 266 6.29 1.77 18.08
N SER A 267 5.47 2.56 18.78
CA SER A 267 4.25 2.12 19.48
C SER A 267 2.98 2.24 18.63
N MET A 268 3.10 2.75 17.41
CA MET A 268 1.98 3.02 16.50
C MET A 268 2.24 2.45 15.13
N ALA A 269 1.17 2.28 14.36
CA ALA A 269 1.24 2.13 12.92
C ALA A 269 0.49 3.29 12.25
N GLY A 270 0.68 3.43 10.94
CA GLY A 270 -0.06 4.38 10.12
C GLY A 270 -0.88 3.68 9.05
N GLU A 271 -1.92 4.38 8.58
CA GLU A 271 -2.69 4.02 7.40
C GLU A 271 -2.95 5.30 6.60
N MET A 272 -2.53 5.33 5.35
CA MET A 272 -2.85 6.44 4.45
C MET A 272 -4.29 6.32 4.00
N ILE A 273 -5.04 7.41 4.09
CA ILE A 273 -6.38 7.52 3.50
C ILE A 273 -6.39 8.68 2.51
N PRO A 274 -7.14 8.59 1.40
CA PRO A 274 -7.40 9.73 0.54
C PRO A 274 -8.04 10.86 1.36
N TYR A 275 -7.64 12.12 1.10
CA TYR A 275 -8.03 13.25 1.95
C TYR A 275 -9.53 13.51 1.98
N ASP A 276 -10.20 13.39 0.83
CA ASP A 276 -11.67 13.52 0.69
C ASP A 276 -12.11 13.09 -0.72
N THR A 277 -13.27 12.46 -0.84
CA THR A 277 -13.93 12.18 -2.13
C THR A 277 -14.62 13.42 -2.72
N ALA A 278 -14.80 14.50 -1.95
CA ALA A 278 -15.47 15.73 -2.35
C ALA A 278 -14.55 16.73 -3.09
N ILE A 279 -13.22 16.56 -3.08
CA ILE A 279 -12.24 17.49 -3.68
C ILE A 279 -12.03 17.19 -5.19
N GLY A 280 -13.09 16.76 -5.86
CA GLY A 280 -13.07 16.44 -7.28
C GLY A 280 -12.45 15.09 -7.61
N ASP A 281 -12.13 14.90 -8.88
CA ASP A 281 -11.87 13.60 -9.49
C ASP A 281 -10.41 13.10 -9.33
N PHE A 282 -9.69 13.74 -8.42
CA PHE A 282 -8.29 13.53 -8.11
C PHE A 282 -8.15 12.66 -6.87
N ARG A 283 -7.35 11.58 -6.94
CA ARG A 283 -7.13 10.70 -5.77
C ARG A 283 -5.65 10.39 -5.59
N ALA A 284 -5.20 10.37 -4.34
CA ALA A 284 -4.09 9.50 -3.97
C ALA A 284 -4.60 8.05 -4.13
N HIS A 285 -4.22 7.41 -5.24
CA HIS A 285 -4.60 6.02 -5.52
C HIS A 285 -3.70 5.12 -4.68
N TYR A 286 -4.22 4.06 -4.07
CA TYR A 286 -3.44 3.06 -3.32
C TYR A 286 -3.01 3.46 -1.90
N ALA A 287 -4.00 3.82 -1.07
CA ALA A 287 -3.90 3.81 0.39
C ALA A 287 -3.06 2.63 0.91
N GLY A 288 -2.13 2.90 1.82
CA GLY A 288 -1.13 1.94 2.24
C GLY A 288 -0.87 1.98 3.74
N PHE A 289 -0.42 0.85 4.27
CA PHE A 289 0.07 0.77 5.63
C PHE A 289 1.44 1.41 5.78
N PHE A 290 1.63 2.15 6.87
CA PHE A 290 2.94 2.50 7.39
C PHE A 290 3.25 1.64 8.61
N ASP A 291 4.47 1.13 8.65
CA ASP A 291 4.94 0.31 9.75
C ASP A 291 5.54 1.14 10.90
N PRO A 292 5.47 0.61 12.14
CA PRO A 292 6.17 1.16 13.29
C PRO A 292 7.66 1.39 13.03
N GLY A 293 8.12 2.62 13.27
CA GLY A 293 9.49 3.05 13.01
C GLY A 293 9.72 3.66 11.62
N PHE A 294 8.72 3.77 10.75
CA PHE A 294 8.86 4.50 9.50
C PHE A 294 9.30 5.95 9.77
N GLY A 295 10.35 6.40 9.09
CA GLY A 295 10.88 7.75 9.29
C GLY A 295 11.53 7.95 10.66
N ASP A 296 12.11 6.90 11.26
CA ASP A 296 12.83 7.05 12.53
C ASP A 296 13.90 8.17 12.45
N ASN A 297 14.18 8.78 13.60
CA ASN A 297 14.95 10.02 13.77
C ASN A 297 14.24 11.29 13.25
N PHE A 298 14.29 11.56 11.94
CA PHE A 298 13.94 12.88 11.36
C PHE A 298 12.78 12.82 10.35
N GLY A 299 11.98 11.76 10.37
CA GLY A 299 10.93 11.52 9.39
C GLY A 299 11.45 11.08 8.01
N SER A 300 10.55 10.59 7.18
CA SER A 300 10.77 10.28 5.75
C SER A 300 9.62 10.84 4.94
N HIS A 301 9.88 11.26 3.69
CA HIS A 301 8.79 11.64 2.80
C HIS A 301 7.91 10.40 2.53
N ALA A 302 6.60 10.61 2.50
CA ALA A 302 5.67 9.65 1.93
C ALA A 302 5.74 9.77 0.41
N VAL A 303 5.74 8.63 -0.28
CA VAL A 303 5.51 8.60 -1.71
C VAL A 303 4.00 8.63 -1.94
N LEU A 304 3.59 9.38 -2.96
CA LEU A 304 2.20 9.64 -3.30
C LEU A 304 1.94 9.18 -4.72
N GLU A 305 0.98 8.29 -4.88
CA GLU A 305 0.54 7.77 -6.18
C GLU A 305 -0.73 8.49 -6.65
N VAL A 306 -0.69 9.12 -7.83
CA VAL A 306 -1.66 10.15 -8.19
C VAL A 306 -2.26 9.93 -9.58
N ARG A 307 -3.58 10.08 -9.70
CA ARG A 307 -4.33 10.16 -10.98
C ARG A 307 -5.56 11.06 -10.84
N THR A 308 -6.04 11.49 -12.00
CA THR A 308 -7.38 12.07 -12.21
C THR A 308 -8.17 11.21 -13.22
N SER A 309 -9.51 11.17 -13.14
CA SER A 309 -10.33 10.30 -13.99
C SER A 309 -10.87 10.97 -15.26
N GLU A 310 -11.38 12.19 -15.16
CA GLU A 310 -12.23 12.86 -16.17
C GLU A 310 -11.56 14.11 -16.71
N VAL A 311 -11.14 15.03 -15.84
CA VAL A 311 -10.58 16.33 -16.24
C VAL A 311 -9.14 16.51 -15.79
N PRO A 312 -8.30 17.23 -16.56
CA PRO A 312 -6.97 17.64 -16.09
C PRO A 312 -7.06 18.39 -14.78
N PHE A 313 -6.12 18.13 -13.88
CA PHE A 313 -6.07 18.76 -12.56
C PHE A 313 -4.72 19.45 -12.37
N SER A 314 -4.74 20.76 -12.08
CA SER A 314 -3.54 21.52 -11.74
C SER A 314 -3.24 21.31 -10.26
N LEU A 315 -2.13 20.62 -9.97
CA LEU A 315 -1.67 20.37 -8.61
C LEU A 315 -0.60 21.40 -8.24
N GLU A 316 -0.76 22.07 -7.10
CA GLU A 316 0.13 23.13 -6.62
C GLU A 316 0.94 22.70 -5.39
N ASP A 317 2.14 23.25 -5.24
CA ASP A 317 3.00 23.02 -4.08
C ASP A 317 2.26 23.31 -2.76
N GLY A 318 2.37 22.40 -1.79
CA GLY A 318 1.69 22.54 -0.50
C GLY A 318 0.19 22.22 -0.52
N GLN A 319 -0.38 21.85 -1.67
CA GLN A 319 -1.76 21.38 -1.71
C GLN A 319 -1.89 20.04 -0.97
N THR A 320 -2.87 19.96 -0.05
CA THR A 320 -3.17 18.72 0.68
C THR A 320 -3.76 17.66 -0.24
N ILE A 321 -3.29 16.42 -0.12
CA ILE A 321 -3.66 15.30 -1.02
C ILE A 321 -4.07 14.03 -0.29
N ALA A 322 -3.56 13.80 0.92
CA ALA A 322 -3.87 12.61 1.70
C ALA A 322 -3.92 12.94 3.20
N LYS A 323 -4.44 11.98 3.99
CA LYS A 323 -4.26 11.97 5.43
C LYS A 323 -3.59 10.67 5.86
N ILE A 324 -2.85 10.69 6.96
CA ILE A 324 -2.45 9.48 7.68
C ILE A 324 -3.24 9.39 8.98
N LEU A 325 -3.93 8.27 9.14
CA LEU A 325 -4.48 7.85 10.42
C LEU A 325 -3.40 7.12 11.20
N TYR A 326 -3.25 7.50 12.47
CA TYR A 326 -2.36 6.82 13.41
C TYR A 326 -3.17 5.87 14.28
N GLU A 327 -2.68 4.64 14.43
CA GLU A 327 -3.33 3.61 15.22
C GLU A 327 -2.38 3.01 16.26
N LYS A 328 -2.92 2.61 17.40
CA LYS A 328 -2.13 1.95 18.45
C LYS A 328 -1.87 0.48 18.09
N LEU A 329 -0.64 0.05 18.33
CA LEU A 329 -0.32 -1.36 18.37
C LEU A 329 -0.78 -2.00 19.69
N ASN A 330 -1.01 -3.31 19.69
CA ASN A 330 -1.26 -4.06 20.91
C ASN A 330 -0.02 -4.10 21.83
N LYS A 331 1.19 -4.02 21.28
CA LYS A 331 2.49 -3.92 21.97
C LYS A 331 3.56 -3.34 21.05
N ILE A 332 4.74 -3.04 21.57
CA ILE A 332 5.88 -2.61 20.75
C ILE A 332 6.45 -3.84 20.00
N PRO A 333 6.69 -3.77 18.68
CA PRO A 333 7.19 -4.91 17.94
C PRO A 333 8.67 -5.15 18.24
N SER A 334 9.09 -6.42 18.24
CA SER A 334 10.50 -6.80 18.37
C SER A 334 11.35 -6.41 17.15
N LYS A 335 10.69 -6.16 16.01
CA LYS A 335 11.29 -5.67 14.77
C LYS A 335 10.59 -4.41 14.33
N THR A 336 11.33 -3.33 14.10
CA THR A 336 10.79 -2.08 13.55
C THR A 336 11.22 -1.87 12.10
N TYR A 337 10.48 -1.03 11.38
CA TYR A 337 10.88 -0.55 10.06
C TYR A 337 12.20 0.22 10.17
N GLY A 338 13.02 0.21 9.11
CA GLY A 338 14.37 0.74 9.12
C GLY A 338 15.43 -0.32 9.46
N PHE A 339 16.25 -0.10 10.49
CA PHE A 339 17.51 -0.82 10.73
C PHE A 339 17.41 -2.36 10.78
N GLN A 340 16.28 -2.92 11.23
CA GLN A 340 16.14 -4.36 11.45
C GLN A 340 15.46 -5.13 10.30
N ILE A 341 14.96 -4.44 9.28
CA ILE A 341 14.29 -5.01 8.11
C ILE A 341 14.87 -4.31 6.89
N ASN A 342 15.20 -5.03 5.81
CA ASN A 342 15.77 -4.44 4.59
C ASN A 342 14.78 -3.44 3.95
N SER A 343 14.77 -2.21 4.46
CA SER A 343 13.66 -1.27 4.34
C SER A 343 13.84 -0.47 3.08
N ASN A 344 13.13 -0.88 2.03
CA ASN A 344 13.24 -0.25 0.74
C ASN A 344 12.92 1.24 0.76
N TYR A 345 12.16 1.74 1.76
CA TYR A 345 11.55 3.08 1.74
C TYR A 345 11.89 3.98 2.95
N GLN A 346 12.90 3.63 3.75
CA GLN A 346 13.37 4.50 4.84
C GLN A 346 14.22 5.67 4.29
N ASN A 347 14.08 6.86 4.86
CA ASN A 347 14.83 8.08 4.51
C ASN A 347 14.72 8.48 3.03
N GLN A 348 13.58 8.21 2.39
CA GLN A 348 13.42 8.43 0.96
C GLN A 348 13.06 9.87 0.61
N ASN A 349 13.58 10.29 -0.54
CA ASN A 349 13.08 11.37 -1.37
C ASN A 349 12.02 10.81 -2.34
N LEU A 350 11.84 11.44 -3.51
CA LEU A 350 11.01 10.90 -4.58
C LEU A 350 11.57 9.54 -5.03
N ALA A 351 10.77 8.48 -4.92
CA ALA A 351 11.25 7.12 -5.16
C ALA A 351 10.24 6.26 -5.90
N LEU A 352 10.75 5.57 -6.92
CA LEU A 352 10.02 4.56 -7.69
C LEU A 352 10.02 3.19 -6.97
N SER A 353 9.30 2.22 -7.54
CA SER A 353 9.23 0.86 -6.98
C SER A 353 10.62 0.19 -6.94
N LYS A 354 10.82 -0.74 -6.00
CA LYS A 354 12.07 -1.52 -5.80
C LYS A 354 12.62 -2.25 -7.05
N HIS A 355 11.82 -2.32 -8.12
CA HIS A 355 12.14 -2.99 -9.38
C HIS A 355 13.10 -2.19 -10.27
N PHE A 356 13.19 -0.87 -10.06
CA PHE A 356 13.98 0.03 -10.91
C PHE A 356 15.42 0.19 -10.44
N ASN A 357 16.35 0.28 -11.38
CA ASN A 357 17.76 0.61 -11.13
C ASN A 357 17.90 2.13 -10.95
N ILE A 358 18.44 2.57 -9.81
CA ILE A 358 18.59 4.00 -9.46
C ILE A 358 19.96 4.53 -9.91
N LEU A 359 20.87 3.66 -10.38
CA LEU A 359 22.24 4.04 -10.77
C LEU A 359 22.35 4.61 -12.20
N GLU A 360 21.23 4.77 -12.92
CA GLU A 360 21.21 5.20 -14.33
C GLU A 360 20.51 6.55 -14.57
N ASP A 361 20.11 7.27 -13.51
CA ASP A 361 19.45 8.59 -13.60
C ASP A 361 20.40 9.76 -13.33
#